data_AF-A0A269THS7-F1
#
_entry.id   AF-A0A269THS7-F1
#
_cell.length_a   1.000
_cell.length_b   1.000
_cell.length_c   1.000
_cell.angle_alpha   90.00
_cell.angle_beta   90.00
_cell.angle_gamma   90.00
#
_symmetry.space_group_name_H-M   'P 1'
#
loop_
_entity.id
_entity.type
_entity.pdbx_description
1 polymer ?
#
loop_
_entity_poly.entity_id
_entity_poly.type
_entity_poly.pdbx_seq_one_letter_code
_entity_poly.pdbx_strand_id
1 'polypeptide(L)'
;MIKLLNQISKKKLIYFLLFTLSPATITSLISCSNYNVENTPILEQEPAPVDIPKQNEFQVLEKGSAVYSKKTNIDNKPYVQLNLYGYKNFTFSNWYPIYSGTGVFSHGTSIIRNSIVKDNKEDPPYSPEKELGAIETGDKPTKRQIEIRDKLIYFARKYNWRYENSPIYNSLTSKQKNHLYYVDALQQEKEPNYQKFISVIKNNNDLKLALRLGEGDQEKYENYFKLLIDEKQLNDITEIDKYIKENFSPWKGDFNYETIKSKLDFNKFDYMFIKDVSEFFRSNISAEFSLEYGIEINNYKIDEESKTIYINFIHGPMNVRGSRVGANSQIQTGIPNRFHSFLIPIKKNRISNFNIYDWSIKGF
;
A
#
# COMPACT_ATOMS: atom_id res chain seq x y z
N MET A 1 -27.39 30.33 -54.47
CA MET A 1 -27.67 31.49 -53.60
C MET A 1 -26.73 31.40 -52.41
N ILE A 2 -25.76 32.34 -52.32
CA ILE A 2 -24.91 32.73 -51.15
C ILE A 2 -23.79 31.72 -50.77
N LYS A 3 -22.57 31.90 -51.30
CA LYS A 3 -21.34 32.58 -50.77
C LYS A 3 -20.49 31.68 -49.83
N LEU A 4 -19.30 31.19 -50.20
CA LEU A 4 -17.96 31.80 -50.37
C LEU A 4 -17.23 32.26 -49.07
N LEU A 5 -15.97 31.80 -48.96
CA LEU A 5 -14.76 32.40 -48.30
C LEU A 5 -14.66 32.26 -46.76
N ASN A 6 -13.51 32.18 -46.09
CA ASN A 6 -12.06 32.23 -46.35
C ASN A 6 -11.37 31.76 -45.03
N GLN A 7 -10.30 30.94 -45.04
CA GLN A 7 -8.86 31.30 -45.04
C GLN A 7 -8.27 31.78 -43.68
N ILE A 8 -7.01 31.39 -43.43
CA ILE A 8 -6.00 31.86 -42.42
C ILE A 8 -5.93 30.95 -41.15
N SER A 9 -4.82 30.27 -40.82
CA SER A 9 -3.49 30.86 -40.57
C SER A 9 -2.29 29.94 -40.90
N LYS A 10 -1.22 30.60 -41.34
CA LYS A 10 0.15 30.10 -41.53
C LYS A 10 1.02 30.44 -40.30
N LYS A 11 2.16 29.74 -40.20
CA LYS A 11 3.40 30.04 -39.42
C LYS A 11 3.36 29.50 -37.96
N LYS A 12 4.41 28.89 -37.41
CA LYS A 12 5.85 29.21 -37.52
C LYS A 12 6.75 27.96 -37.39
N LEU A 13 7.68 27.85 -38.33
CA LEU A 13 8.96 27.17 -38.21
C LEU A 13 9.93 28.18 -37.58
N ILE A 14 10.53 27.87 -36.42
CA ILE A 14 11.68 28.63 -35.88
C ILE A 14 12.74 27.62 -35.42
N TYR A 15 13.89 27.73 -36.09
CA TYR A 15 15.18 27.18 -35.74
C TYR A 15 15.70 27.76 -34.42
N PHE A 16 16.27 26.92 -33.56
CA PHE A 16 17.29 27.33 -32.58
C PHE A 16 18.25 26.13 -32.39
N LEU A 17 19.33 26.10 -33.15
CA LEU A 17 20.69 26.51 -32.76
C LEU A 17 21.30 25.64 -31.66
N LEU A 18 22.17 24.74 -32.14
CA LEU A 18 23.20 24.04 -31.38
C LEU A 18 24.05 25.04 -30.58
N PHE A 19 24.26 24.74 -29.30
CA PHE A 19 25.47 25.15 -28.60
C PHE A 19 26.10 23.91 -27.99
N THR A 20 27.16 23.45 -28.66
CA THR A 20 28.18 22.57 -28.13
C THR A 20 29.04 23.36 -27.15
N LEU A 21 29.14 22.92 -25.90
CA LEU A 21 30.22 23.28 -25.01
C LEU A 21 30.69 22.01 -24.29
N SER A 22 31.98 21.78 -24.45
CA SER A 22 32.79 20.61 -24.14
C SER A 22 32.96 20.35 -22.64
N PRO A 23 33.40 19.13 -22.25
CA PRO A 23 33.61 18.75 -20.86
C PRO A 23 34.92 19.33 -20.32
N ALA A 24 34.86 19.94 -19.13
CA ALA A 24 36.05 20.26 -18.35
C ALA A 24 36.45 19.01 -17.54
N THR A 25 37.53 18.38 -17.99
CA THR A 25 38.32 17.40 -17.23
C THR A 25 38.94 18.07 -16.00
N ILE A 26 38.60 17.61 -14.80
CA ILE A 26 39.38 17.88 -13.58
C ILE A 26 40.37 16.73 -13.42
N THR A 27 41.64 17.03 -13.67
CA THR A 27 42.79 16.21 -13.26
C THR A 27 43.51 16.95 -12.13
N SER A 28 43.76 16.26 -11.04
CA SER A 28 44.83 16.47 -10.04
C SER A 28 44.43 15.74 -8.75
N LEU A 29 45.31 15.15 -7.96
CA LEU A 29 46.73 14.84 -8.04
C LEU A 29 46.94 13.72 -7.01
N ILE A 30 47.65 12.66 -7.38
CA ILE A 30 48.14 11.65 -6.44
C ILE A 30 49.33 12.27 -5.72
N SER A 31 49.25 12.42 -4.39
CA SER A 31 50.40 12.70 -3.55
C SER A 31 50.83 11.39 -2.89
N CYS A 32 51.94 10.83 -3.37
CA CYS A 32 52.71 9.82 -2.68
C CYS A 32 53.57 10.52 -1.62
N SER A 33 53.36 10.22 -0.35
CA SER A 33 54.38 10.44 0.67
C SER A 33 54.85 9.10 1.20
N ASN A 34 56.04 8.69 0.73
CA ASN A 34 56.85 7.69 1.39
C ASN A 34 57.26 8.24 2.76
N TYR A 35 57.02 7.47 3.81
CA TYR A 35 57.77 7.63 5.06
C TYR A 35 58.34 6.28 5.46
N ASN A 36 59.67 6.27 5.58
CA ASN A 36 60.48 5.13 5.94
C ASN A 36 60.24 4.75 7.40
N VAL A 37 60.27 3.45 7.59
CA VAL A 37 60.20 2.71 8.84
C VAL A 37 61.53 2.83 9.59
N GLU A 38 61.51 3.37 10.80
CA GLU A 38 62.52 3.06 11.82
C GLU A 38 61.93 2.00 12.77
N ASN A 39 62.57 0.83 12.74
CA ASN A 39 62.23 -0.33 13.55
C ASN A 39 62.70 -0.12 15.00
N THR A 40 61.74 -0.06 15.93
CA THR A 40 61.98 -0.32 17.35
C THR A 40 61.03 -1.43 17.78
N PRO A 41 61.51 -2.57 18.34
CA PRO A 41 60.64 -3.65 18.78
C PRO A 41 59.95 -3.23 20.09
N ILE A 42 58.66 -2.90 19.99
CA ILE A 42 57.79 -2.67 21.13
C ILE A 42 57.15 -4.01 21.48
N LEU A 43 57.33 -4.46 22.73
CA LEU A 43 56.64 -5.63 23.29
C LEU A 43 55.12 -5.50 23.03
N GLU A 44 54.53 -6.51 22.42
CA GLU A 44 53.07 -6.70 22.34
C GLU A 44 52.50 -6.72 23.76
N GLN A 45 51.93 -5.58 24.18
CA GLN A 45 50.85 -5.60 25.15
C GLN A 45 49.60 -6.06 24.40
N GLU A 46 49.08 -7.20 24.80
CA GLU A 46 47.79 -7.71 24.37
C GLU A 46 46.77 -6.55 24.51
N PRO A 47 46.13 -6.09 23.42
CA PRO A 47 45.19 -4.99 23.52
C PRO A 47 44.07 -5.43 24.46
N ALA A 48 43.79 -4.59 25.47
CA ALA A 48 42.64 -4.77 26.33
C ALA A 48 41.42 -5.09 25.44
N PRO A 49 40.59 -6.08 25.80
CA PRO A 49 39.47 -6.49 24.98
C PRO A 49 38.67 -5.24 24.67
N VAL A 50 38.65 -4.87 23.38
CA VAL A 50 37.80 -3.80 22.90
C VAL A 50 36.41 -4.22 23.32
N ASP A 51 35.78 -3.45 24.18
CA ASP A 51 34.36 -3.56 24.48
C ASP A 51 33.64 -3.35 23.16
N ILE A 52 33.42 -4.45 22.42
CA ILE A 52 32.54 -4.45 21.27
C ILE A 52 31.20 -4.09 21.87
N PRO A 53 30.62 -2.92 21.55
CA PRO A 53 29.32 -2.57 22.07
C PRO A 53 28.40 -3.73 21.72
N LYS A 54 27.81 -4.38 22.75
CA LYS A 54 26.86 -5.47 22.55
C LYS A 54 25.91 -5.02 21.46
N GLN A 55 26.04 -5.64 20.29
CA GLN A 55 25.23 -5.33 19.14
C GLN A 55 23.79 -5.55 19.62
N ASN A 56 23.02 -4.47 19.71
CA ASN A 56 21.67 -4.47 20.26
C ASN A 56 20.94 -5.72 19.79
N GLU A 57 20.42 -6.49 20.74
CA GLU A 57 19.60 -7.67 20.48
C GLU A 57 18.57 -7.33 19.40
N PHE A 58 18.43 -8.23 18.41
CA PHE A 58 17.51 -8.05 17.29
C PHE A 58 16.07 -7.89 17.82
N GLN A 59 15.63 -6.65 18.02
CA GLN A 59 14.31 -6.38 18.55
C GLN A 59 13.27 -6.63 17.45
N VAL A 60 12.38 -7.57 17.70
CA VAL A 60 11.24 -7.83 16.83
C VAL A 60 10.37 -6.57 16.80
N LEU A 61 9.92 -6.19 15.61
CA LEU A 61 9.02 -5.08 15.43
C LEU A 61 7.69 -5.38 16.13
N GLU A 62 7.30 -4.53 17.08
CA GLU A 62 6.07 -4.71 17.85
C GLU A 62 4.86 -4.08 17.16
N LYS A 63 4.90 -2.76 16.94
CA LYS A 63 3.83 -1.99 16.30
C LYS A 63 4.33 -0.59 15.96
N GLY A 64 4.09 -0.13 14.74
CA GLY A 64 4.50 1.22 14.37
C GLY A 64 4.06 1.65 12.99
N SER A 65 4.30 2.92 12.71
CA SER A 65 3.92 3.59 11.48
C SER A 65 5.05 4.54 11.07
N ALA A 66 5.34 4.61 9.78
CA ALA A 66 6.45 5.43 9.27
C ALA A 66 6.21 5.93 7.84
N VAL A 67 6.87 7.04 7.50
CA VAL A 67 6.74 7.73 6.21
C VAL A 67 8.13 7.87 5.57
N TYR A 68 8.31 7.31 4.38
CA TYR A 68 9.59 7.30 3.67
C TYR A 68 9.50 8.01 2.33
N SER A 69 10.55 8.74 1.96
CA SER A 69 10.76 9.21 0.59
C SER A 69 11.72 8.24 -0.08
N LYS A 70 11.26 7.54 -1.13
CA LYS A 70 12.02 6.48 -1.80
C LYS A 70 12.16 6.75 -3.29
N LYS A 71 13.02 5.95 -3.93
CA LYS A 71 13.21 5.90 -5.36
C LYS A 71 13.06 4.46 -5.84
N THR A 72 12.55 4.27 -7.05
CA THR A 72 12.52 2.96 -7.70
C THR A 72 13.92 2.45 -7.98
N ASN A 73 14.11 1.13 -7.96
CA ASN A 73 15.43 0.53 -8.18
C ASN A 73 15.87 0.55 -9.65
N ILE A 74 14.92 0.55 -10.59
CA ILE A 74 15.23 0.49 -12.03
C ILE A 74 15.61 1.87 -12.59
N ASP A 75 14.80 2.89 -12.31
CA ASP A 75 14.90 4.19 -12.99
C ASP A 75 14.91 5.40 -12.04
N ASN A 76 15.12 5.15 -10.74
CA ASN A 76 15.27 6.18 -9.71
C ASN A 76 14.09 7.17 -9.61
N LYS A 77 12.90 6.79 -10.08
CA LYS A 77 11.68 7.59 -9.99
C LYS A 77 11.25 7.73 -8.52
N PRO A 78 10.91 8.95 -8.06
CA PRO A 78 10.58 9.18 -6.67
C PRO A 78 9.15 8.72 -6.33
N TYR A 79 8.95 8.25 -5.10
CA TYR A 79 7.63 8.03 -4.52
C TYR A 79 7.68 8.20 -3.00
N VAL A 80 6.54 8.46 -2.36
CA VAL A 80 6.42 8.46 -0.89
C VAL A 80 5.73 7.18 -0.46
N GLN A 81 6.28 6.49 0.55
CA GLN A 81 5.77 5.24 1.08
C GLN A 81 5.31 5.42 2.52
N LEU A 82 4.08 4.99 2.81
CA LEU A 82 3.49 4.94 4.14
C LEU A 82 3.45 3.49 4.59
N ASN A 83 4.14 3.17 5.69
CA ASN A 83 4.21 1.82 6.22
C ASN A 83 3.47 1.76 7.56
N LEU A 84 2.61 0.76 7.71
CA LEU A 84 1.88 0.45 8.94
C LEU A 84 2.20 -0.98 9.35
N TYR A 85 2.53 -1.21 10.61
CA TYR A 85 2.68 -2.54 11.21
C TYR A 85 1.94 -2.62 12.54
N GLY A 86 1.16 -3.69 12.73
CA GLY A 86 0.35 -3.93 13.92
C GLY A 86 -0.95 -3.09 13.97
N TYR A 87 -1.28 -2.36 12.90
CA TYR A 87 -2.52 -1.59 12.76
C TYR A 87 -3.55 -2.31 11.87
N LYS A 88 -3.83 -3.58 12.16
CA LYS A 88 -4.57 -4.49 11.26
C LYS A 88 -5.94 -3.97 10.82
N ASN A 89 -6.59 -3.20 11.70
CA ASN A 89 -7.95 -2.70 11.53
C ASN A 89 -8.01 -1.28 10.91
N PHE A 90 -6.87 -0.59 10.75
CA PHE A 90 -6.82 0.70 10.09
C PHE A 90 -6.35 0.55 8.64
N THR A 91 -7.03 1.21 7.72
CA THR A 91 -6.62 1.31 6.31
C THR A 91 -7.03 2.66 5.71
N PHE A 92 -6.38 3.09 4.64
CA PHE A 92 -6.82 4.29 3.92
C PHE A 92 -8.05 4.02 3.03
N SER A 93 -8.20 2.79 2.55
CA SER A 93 -9.36 2.28 1.80
C SER A 93 -10.47 1.74 2.74
N ASN A 94 -11.73 1.65 2.29
CA ASN A 94 -12.78 0.92 3.05
C ASN A 94 -12.60 -0.62 2.98
N TRP A 95 -11.76 -1.10 2.06
CA TRP A 95 -11.55 -2.51 1.76
C TRP A 95 -10.06 -2.84 1.73
N TYR A 96 -9.71 -4.08 2.08
CA TYR A 96 -8.32 -4.52 1.94
C TYR A 96 -8.06 -5.05 0.53
N PRO A 97 -7.11 -4.49 -0.22
CA PRO A 97 -6.72 -5.02 -1.52
C PRO A 97 -5.97 -6.34 -1.37
N ILE A 98 -6.34 -7.35 -2.15
CA ILE A 98 -5.63 -8.62 -2.18
C ILE A 98 -4.73 -8.60 -3.39
N TYR A 99 -3.47 -8.25 -3.16
CA TYR A 99 -2.48 -8.09 -4.20
C TYR A 99 -2.15 -9.42 -4.92
N SER A 100 -2.32 -10.56 -4.25
CA SER A 100 -2.14 -11.89 -4.84
C SER A 100 -3.35 -12.30 -5.68
N GLY A 101 -3.09 -12.75 -6.91
CA GLY A 101 -4.12 -13.34 -7.78
C GLY A 101 -4.76 -14.59 -7.15
N THR A 102 -5.90 -15.04 -7.70
CA THR A 102 -6.68 -16.11 -7.08
C THR A 102 -5.99 -17.46 -7.00
N GLY A 103 -4.96 -17.69 -7.83
CA GLY A 103 -4.15 -18.90 -7.82
C GLY A 103 -3.41 -19.14 -6.49
N VAL A 104 -3.27 -18.12 -5.63
CA VAL A 104 -2.63 -18.25 -4.31
C VAL A 104 -3.64 -18.69 -3.21
N PHE A 105 -4.94 -18.67 -3.49
CA PHE A 105 -5.98 -19.11 -2.55
C PHE A 105 -6.06 -20.65 -2.37
N SER A 106 -5.19 -21.43 -3.02
CA SER A 106 -5.21 -22.91 -2.99
C SER A 106 -4.95 -23.51 -1.60
N HIS A 107 -4.60 -22.71 -0.59
CA HIS A 107 -4.26 -23.18 0.76
C HIS A 107 -5.34 -22.92 1.82
N GLY A 108 -6.54 -22.47 1.43
CA GLY A 108 -7.68 -22.33 2.34
C GLY A 108 -9.03 -22.12 1.63
N THR A 109 -10.13 -22.39 2.32
CA THR A 109 -11.48 -22.15 1.78
C THR A 109 -11.73 -20.64 1.66
N SER A 110 -11.78 -20.14 0.43
CA SER A 110 -11.96 -18.71 0.14
C SER A 110 -13.32 -18.48 -0.49
N ILE A 111 -14.16 -17.65 0.12
CA ILE A 111 -15.49 -17.32 -0.41
C ILE A 111 -15.38 -16.11 -1.32
N ILE A 112 -15.65 -16.26 -2.62
CA ILE A 112 -15.76 -15.16 -3.57
C ILE A 112 -17.23 -14.88 -3.84
N ARG A 113 -17.71 -13.70 -3.48
CA ARG A 113 -19.11 -13.31 -3.71
C ARG A 113 -19.27 -12.57 -5.02
N ASN A 114 -20.09 -13.12 -5.91
CA ASN A 114 -20.35 -12.59 -7.26
C ASN A 114 -21.71 -11.89 -7.37
N SER A 115 -22.66 -12.12 -6.47
CA SER A 115 -24.01 -11.58 -6.60
C SER A 115 -24.54 -11.07 -5.26
N ILE A 116 -25.53 -10.19 -5.36
CA ILE A 116 -26.47 -9.90 -4.27
C ILE A 116 -27.22 -11.22 -4.04
N VAL A 117 -27.05 -11.84 -2.87
CA VAL A 117 -27.78 -13.07 -2.54
C VAL A 117 -29.26 -12.71 -2.48
N LYS A 118 -30.02 -13.06 -3.52
CA LYS A 118 -31.47 -12.78 -3.59
C LYS A 118 -32.32 -13.79 -2.83
N ASP A 119 -31.77 -14.96 -2.53
CA ASP A 119 -32.57 -16.13 -2.15
C ASP A 119 -32.44 -16.56 -0.68
N ASN A 120 -31.85 -15.76 0.23
CA ASN A 120 -31.56 -16.18 1.62
C ASN A 120 -30.83 -17.53 1.75
N LYS A 121 -30.26 -18.06 0.65
CA LYS A 121 -29.49 -19.29 0.67
C LYS A 121 -28.26 -19.01 1.53
N GLU A 122 -28.09 -19.83 2.56
CA GLU A 122 -26.84 -19.81 3.33
C GLU A 122 -25.66 -19.92 2.36
N ASP A 123 -24.53 -19.35 2.75
CA ASP A 123 -23.29 -19.73 2.08
C ASP A 123 -23.21 -21.27 2.05
N PRO A 124 -22.59 -21.86 1.01
CA PRO A 124 -22.32 -23.29 1.08
C PRO A 124 -21.64 -23.57 2.43
N PRO A 125 -22.09 -24.62 3.15
CA PRO A 125 -21.59 -24.88 4.48
C PRO A 125 -20.08 -25.05 4.43
N TYR A 126 -19.36 -24.31 5.28
CA TYR A 126 -17.94 -24.52 5.51
C TYR A 126 -17.72 -25.99 5.83
N SER A 127 -17.08 -26.70 4.90
CA SER A 127 -16.71 -28.11 5.07
C SER A 127 -15.20 -28.16 5.14
N PRO A 128 -14.62 -28.20 6.35
CA PRO A 128 -13.17 -28.40 6.51
C PRO A 128 -12.71 -29.76 5.97
N GLU A 129 -13.65 -30.66 5.68
CA GLU A 129 -13.43 -31.98 5.09
C GLU A 129 -13.39 -31.95 3.54
N LYS A 130 -13.93 -30.90 2.90
CA LYS A 130 -13.67 -30.65 1.48
C LYS A 130 -12.24 -30.16 1.38
N GLU A 131 -11.44 -30.89 0.61
CA GLU A 131 -10.01 -30.67 0.36
C GLU A 131 -9.57 -29.20 0.47
N LEU A 132 -8.47 -29.00 1.20
CA LEU A 132 -7.71 -27.75 1.27
C LEU A 132 -7.70 -27.05 -0.10
N GLY A 133 -8.32 -25.86 -0.18
CA GLY A 133 -8.26 -25.00 -1.37
C GLY A 133 -9.55 -24.79 -2.16
N ALA A 134 -10.73 -25.18 -1.66
CA ALA A 134 -11.98 -24.84 -2.34
C ALA A 134 -12.25 -23.32 -2.32
N ILE A 135 -12.03 -22.67 -3.47
CA ILE A 135 -12.58 -21.34 -3.73
C ILE A 135 -14.07 -21.53 -4.02
N GLU A 136 -14.91 -21.13 -3.07
CA GLU A 136 -16.35 -21.14 -3.28
C GLU A 136 -16.77 -19.82 -3.90
N THR A 137 -17.01 -19.85 -5.22
CA THR A 137 -17.59 -18.73 -5.93
C THR A 137 -19.10 -18.77 -5.79
N GLY A 138 -19.72 -17.61 -5.53
CA GLY A 138 -21.18 -17.46 -5.67
C GLY A 138 -21.64 -17.64 -7.12
N ASP A 139 -22.83 -17.15 -7.46
CA ASP A 139 -23.41 -17.26 -8.80
C ASP A 139 -22.43 -16.90 -9.93
N LYS A 140 -22.71 -17.38 -11.15
CA LYS A 140 -21.90 -17.06 -12.33
C LYS A 140 -21.65 -15.55 -12.43
N PRO A 141 -20.39 -15.08 -12.51
CA PRO A 141 -20.10 -13.65 -12.56
C PRO A 141 -20.68 -13.03 -13.83
N THR A 142 -21.12 -11.79 -13.71
CA THR A 142 -21.54 -10.98 -14.87
C THR A 142 -20.34 -10.66 -15.76
N LYS A 143 -20.59 -10.34 -17.04
CA LYS A 143 -19.53 -9.90 -17.97
C LYS A 143 -18.71 -8.74 -17.41
N ARG A 144 -19.39 -7.75 -16.78
CA ARG A 144 -18.75 -6.60 -16.14
C ARG A 144 -17.80 -7.01 -15.01
N GLN A 145 -18.18 -8.01 -14.21
CA GLN A 145 -17.31 -8.50 -13.14
C GLN A 145 -16.08 -9.19 -13.68
N ILE A 146 -16.23 -9.99 -14.74
CA ILE A 146 -15.09 -10.63 -15.42
C ILE A 146 -14.13 -9.54 -15.92
N GLU A 147 -14.64 -8.55 -16.67
CA GLU A 147 -13.82 -7.43 -17.19
C GLU A 147 -13.13 -6.63 -16.07
N ILE A 148 -13.78 -6.43 -14.93
CA ILE A 148 -13.19 -5.73 -13.79
C ILE A 148 -12.10 -6.57 -13.10
N ARG A 149 -12.30 -7.89 -12.97
CA ARG A 149 -11.30 -8.80 -12.38
C ARG A 149 -10.06 -8.94 -13.25
N ASP A 150 -10.21 -8.83 -14.57
CA ASP A 150 -9.07 -8.86 -15.48
C ASP A 150 -8.22 -7.57 -15.39
N LYS A 151 -8.82 -6.47 -14.94
CA LYS A 151 -8.16 -5.14 -14.84
C LYS A 151 -7.68 -4.79 -13.44
N LEU A 152 -8.38 -5.30 -12.43
CA LEU A 152 -8.26 -4.92 -11.02
C LEU A 152 -8.27 -6.15 -10.12
N ILE A 153 -7.87 -5.94 -8.87
CA ILE A 153 -7.73 -7.00 -7.87
C ILE A 153 -9.02 -7.26 -7.08
N TYR A 154 -8.99 -8.34 -6.29
CA TYR A 154 -10.03 -8.64 -5.30
C TYR A 154 -9.82 -7.86 -4.01
N PHE A 155 -10.89 -7.80 -3.22
CA PHE A 155 -10.94 -7.06 -1.97
C PHE A 155 -11.51 -7.91 -0.85
N ALA A 156 -10.85 -7.89 0.31
CA ALA A 156 -11.38 -8.46 1.55
C ALA A 156 -12.13 -7.39 2.34
N ARG A 157 -13.22 -7.81 2.99
CA ARG A 157 -13.96 -6.96 3.92
C ARG A 157 -13.21 -6.79 5.25
N LYS A 158 -13.53 -5.70 5.94
CA LYS A 158 -13.20 -5.45 7.33
C LYS A 158 -14.24 -6.11 8.24
N TYR A 159 -13.75 -6.80 9.26
CA TYR A 159 -14.62 -7.35 10.31
C TYR A 159 -15.34 -6.22 11.04
N ASN A 160 -16.66 -6.31 11.24
CA ASN A 160 -17.55 -5.30 11.85
C ASN A 160 -17.64 -3.92 11.18
N TRP A 161 -17.01 -3.69 10.03
CA TRP A 161 -17.13 -2.43 9.31
C TRP A 161 -18.50 -2.28 8.66
N ARG A 162 -19.12 -1.11 8.81
CA ARG A 162 -20.41 -0.79 8.18
C ARG A 162 -20.18 -0.21 6.79
N TYR A 163 -20.54 -0.99 5.77
CA TYR A 163 -20.47 -0.59 4.37
C TYR A 163 -21.81 0.00 3.90
N GLU A 164 -21.97 1.31 4.00
CA GLU A 164 -23.20 2.01 3.59
C GLU A 164 -23.57 1.73 2.13
N ASN A 165 -22.59 1.67 1.26
CA ASN A 165 -22.79 1.67 -0.19
C ASN A 165 -22.53 0.33 -0.88
N SER A 166 -22.19 -0.72 -0.13
CA SER A 166 -21.84 -2.03 -0.69
C SER A 166 -23.09 -2.88 -0.96
N PRO A 167 -23.43 -3.17 -2.23
CA PRO A 167 -24.61 -3.99 -2.53
C PRO A 167 -24.49 -5.41 -1.98
N ILE A 168 -23.30 -6.01 -2.01
CA ILE A 168 -23.10 -7.37 -1.50
C ILE A 168 -23.15 -7.36 0.03
N TYR A 169 -22.35 -6.54 0.72
CA TYR A 169 -22.33 -6.55 2.19
C TYR A 169 -23.74 -6.32 2.77
N ASN A 170 -24.50 -5.40 2.20
CA ASN A 170 -25.84 -5.07 2.69
C ASN A 170 -26.87 -6.17 2.43
N SER A 171 -26.63 -7.09 1.49
CA SER A 171 -27.50 -8.24 1.26
C SER A 171 -27.15 -9.46 2.12
N LEU A 172 -26.05 -9.42 2.88
CA LEU A 172 -25.61 -10.57 3.68
C LEU A 172 -26.37 -10.66 5.01
N THR A 173 -26.70 -11.89 5.40
CA THR A 173 -27.15 -12.22 6.76
C THR A 173 -26.05 -11.95 7.79
N SER A 174 -26.42 -11.84 9.07
CA SER A 174 -25.44 -11.64 10.16
C SER A 174 -24.40 -12.76 10.22
N LYS A 175 -24.79 -14.02 9.98
CA LYS A 175 -23.89 -15.18 9.92
C LYS A 175 -22.88 -15.03 8.77
N GLN A 176 -23.34 -14.67 7.58
CA GLN A 176 -22.48 -14.44 6.41
C GLN A 176 -21.52 -13.26 6.59
N LYS A 177 -21.97 -12.21 7.29
CA LYS A 177 -21.12 -11.06 7.68
C LYS A 177 -20.03 -11.44 8.68
N ASN A 178 -20.08 -12.63 9.29
CA ASN A 178 -19.01 -13.10 10.17
C ASN A 178 -17.92 -13.90 9.41
N HIS A 179 -18.17 -14.35 8.18
CA HIS A 179 -17.16 -15.06 7.37
C HIS A 179 -16.19 -14.13 6.66
N LEU A 180 -14.92 -14.52 6.52
CA LEU A 180 -14.01 -13.86 5.59
C LEU A 180 -14.50 -14.15 4.17
N TYR A 181 -14.67 -13.11 3.36
CA TYR A 181 -15.04 -13.24 1.96
C TYR A 181 -14.39 -12.15 1.13
N TYR A 182 -14.34 -12.42 -0.16
CA TYR A 182 -13.75 -11.58 -1.17
C TYR A 182 -14.80 -11.10 -2.16
N VAL A 183 -14.58 -9.90 -2.66
CA VAL A 183 -15.44 -9.23 -3.65
C VAL A 183 -14.57 -8.57 -4.71
N ASP A 184 -15.15 -8.35 -5.88
CA ASP A 184 -14.49 -7.55 -6.92
C ASP A 184 -14.56 -6.04 -6.61
N ALA A 185 -13.80 -5.27 -7.38
CA ALA A 185 -13.69 -3.83 -7.21
C ALA A 185 -15.03 -3.08 -7.31
N LEU A 186 -16.07 -3.65 -7.94
CA LEU A 186 -17.37 -2.98 -8.09
C LEU A 186 -18.04 -2.68 -6.75
N GLN A 187 -17.65 -3.36 -5.65
CA GLN A 187 -18.14 -3.02 -4.32
C GLN A 187 -17.72 -1.63 -3.84
N GLN A 188 -16.69 -1.05 -4.44
CA GLN A 188 -16.26 0.30 -4.17
C GLN A 188 -16.92 1.33 -5.11
N GLU A 189 -17.85 0.95 -5.99
CA GLU A 189 -18.29 1.83 -7.10
C GLU A 189 -18.93 3.12 -6.59
N LYS A 190 -19.78 2.96 -5.58
CA LYS A 190 -20.52 4.04 -4.90
C LYS A 190 -19.75 4.67 -3.73
N GLU A 191 -18.54 4.19 -3.43
CA GLU A 191 -17.72 4.78 -2.38
C GLU A 191 -17.10 6.10 -2.86
N PRO A 192 -16.88 7.09 -1.97
CA PRO A 192 -16.14 8.28 -2.32
C PRO A 192 -14.76 7.93 -2.89
N ASN A 193 -14.31 8.64 -3.93
CA ASN A 193 -13.06 8.32 -4.62
C ASN A 193 -11.84 8.24 -3.69
N TYR A 194 -11.75 9.11 -2.68
CA TYR A 194 -10.66 9.10 -1.71
C TYR A 194 -10.67 7.86 -0.78
N GLN A 195 -11.78 7.11 -0.71
CA GLN A 195 -11.91 5.88 0.09
C GLN A 195 -11.68 4.60 -0.73
N LYS A 196 -11.48 4.71 -2.05
CA LYS A 196 -11.16 3.58 -2.94
C LYS A 196 -9.68 3.21 -2.83
N PHE A 197 -9.34 1.97 -3.18
CA PHE A 197 -7.98 1.44 -3.18
C PHE A 197 -6.95 2.31 -3.88
N ILE A 198 -7.31 2.91 -5.02
CA ILE A 198 -6.50 3.90 -5.73
C ILE A 198 -7.31 5.19 -5.84
N SER A 199 -6.67 6.31 -5.57
CA SER A 199 -7.23 7.66 -5.78
C SER A 199 -6.17 8.63 -6.27
N VAL A 200 -6.59 9.78 -6.78
CA VAL A 200 -5.69 10.90 -7.11
C VAL A 200 -5.87 12.02 -6.08
N ILE A 201 -4.76 12.53 -5.56
CA ILE A 201 -4.69 13.62 -4.60
C ILE A 201 -4.11 14.83 -5.29
N LYS A 202 -4.86 15.93 -5.35
CA LYS A 202 -4.44 17.13 -6.09
C LYS A 202 -4.06 18.30 -5.19
N ASN A 203 -4.44 18.25 -3.92
CA ASN A 203 -4.24 19.35 -3.00
C ASN A 203 -4.26 18.86 -1.53
N ASN A 204 -4.05 19.80 -0.62
CA ASN A 204 -4.05 19.58 0.83
C ASN A 204 -5.37 18.99 1.36
N ASN A 205 -6.52 19.42 0.83
CA ASN A 205 -7.81 18.92 1.27
C ASN A 205 -8.03 17.47 0.82
N ASP A 206 -7.72 17.16 -0.44
CA ASP A 206 -7.74 15.78 -0.94
C ASP A 206 -6.84 14.87 -0.11
N LEU A 207 -5.67 15.39 0.33
CA LEU A 207 -4.74 14.64 1.16
C LEU A 207 -5.35 14.34 2.54
N LYS A 208 -5.96 15.33 3.21
CA LYS A 208 -6.63 15.11 4.50
C LYS A 208 -7.72 14.04 4.41
N LEU A 209 -8.56 14.11 3.38
CA LEU A 209 -9.61 13.12 3.14
C LEU A 209 -9.03 11.74 2.87
N ALA A 210 -8.05 11.64 1.97
CA ALA A 210 -7.42 10.38 1.63
C ALA A 210 -6.66 9.73 2.81
N LEU A 211 -6.18 10.54 3.76
CA LEU A 211 -5.58 10.11 5.01
C LEU A 211 -6.61 9.88 6.13
N ARG A 212 -7.93 9.97 5.90
CA ARG A 212 -8.97 9.76 6.94
C ARG A 212 -8.85 10.73 8.12
N LEU A 213 -8.48 11.97 7.82
CA LEU A 213 -8.34 13.06 8.79
C LEU A 213 -9.49 14.08 8.70
N GLY A 214 -10.51 13.81 7.90
CA GLY A 214 -11.76 14.58 7.94
C GLY A 214 -12.61 14.14 9.13
N GLU A 215 -13.35 15.07 9.73
CA GLU A 215 -14.16 14.83 10.95
C GLU A 215 -15.08 13.62 10.80
N GLY A 216 -15.81 13.52 9.68
CA GLY A 216 -16.71 12.38 9.43
C GLY A 216 -16.01 11.02 9.26
N ASP A 217 -14.77 10.98 8.75
CA ASP A 217 -14.00 9.73 8.67
C ASP A 217 -13.44 9.33 10.04
N GLN A 218 -13.01 10.31 10.84
CA GLN A 218 -12.47 10.07 12.19
C GLN A 218 -13.55 9.49 13.09
N GLU A 219 -14.74 10.10 13.12
CA GLU A 219 -15.88 9.59 13.88
C GLU A 219 -16.25 8.16 13.43
N LYS A 220 -16.28 7.91 12.11
CA LYS A 220 -16.57 6.58 11.56
C LYS A 220 -15.56 5.53 12.01
N TYR A 221 -14.28 5.88 12.05
CA TYR A 221 -13.22 4.99 12.53
C TYR A 221 -13.26 4.77 14.04
N GLU A 222 -13.52 5.79 14.84
CA GLU A 222 -13.67 5.67 16.29
C GLU A 222 -14.82 4.74 16.65
N ASN A 223 -15.99 4.94 16.01
CA ASN A 223 -17.14 4.05 16.17
C ASN A 223 -16.82 2.62 15.71
N TYR A 224 -16.09 2.49 14.60
CA TYR A 224 -15.64 1.19 14.13
C TYR A 224 -14.74 0.47 15.14
N PHE A 225 -13.76 1.16 15.71
CA PHE A 225 -12.83 0.58 16.69
C PHE A 225 -13.52 0.17 17.99
N LYS A 226 -14.54 0.92 18.44
CA LYS A 226 -15.38 0.52 19.59
C LYS A 226 -16.05 -0.83 19.38
N LEU A 227 -16.47 -1.15 18.15
CA LEU A 227 -17.08 -2.46 17.80
C LEU A 227 -16.08 -3.63 17.76
N LEU A 228 -14.78 -3.38 17.91
CA LEU A 228 -13.74 -4.41 17.92
C LEU A 228 -13.25 -4.76 19.33
N ILE A 229 -13.64 -3.98 20.34
CA ILE A 229 -13.24 -4.19 21.73
C ILE A 229 -14.31 -5.07 22.38
N ASP A 230 -13.87 -6.09 23.10
CA ASP A 230 -14.78 -6.97 23.84
C ASP A 230 -15.52 -6.19 24.94
N GLU A 231 -16.80 -6.50 25.16
CA GLU A 231 -17.64 -5.80 26.13
C GLU A 231 -17.06 -5.85 27.55
N LYS A 232 -16.39 -6.94 27.94
CA LYS A 232 -15.73 -7.04 29.25
C LYS A 232 -14.50 -6.13 29.31
N GLN A 233 -13.72 -6.05 28.23
CA GLN A 233 -12.57 -5.14 28.15
C GLN A 233 -13.00 -3.67 28.20
N LEU A 234 -14.14 -3.31 27.59
CA LEU A 234 -14.67 -1.96 27.62
C LEU A 234 -14.94 -1.48 29.06
N ASN A 235 -15.43 -2.36 29.94
CA ASN A 235 -15.72 -2.01 31.34
C ASN A 235 -14.46 -1.71 32.16
N ASP A 236 -13.31 -2.27 31.78
CA ASP A 236 -12.03 -2.07 32.46
C ASP A 236 -11.26 -0.84 31.94
N ILE A 237 -11.69 -0.26 30.81
CA ILE A 237 -11.03 0.90 30.19
C ILE A 237 -11.68 2.20 30.68
N THR A 238 -10.95 2.96 31.50
CA THR A 238 -11.38 4.26 32.01
C THR A 238 -11.34 5.39 30.98
N GLU A 239 -10.41 5.34 30.01
CA GLU A 239 -10.24 6.36 28.96
C GLU A 239 -10.33 5.72 27.56
N ILE A 240 -11.55 5.39 27.13
CA ILE A 240 -11.79 4.63 25.88
C ILE A 240 -11.20 5.29 24.64
N ASP A 241 -11.31 6.61 24.50
CA ASP A 241 -10.83 7.30 23.31
C ASP A 241 -9.29 7.31 23.26
N LYS A 242 -8.62 7.41 24.42
CA LYS A 242 -7.16 7.28 24.52
C LYS A 242 -6.72 5.86 24.16
N TYR A 243 -7.40 4.85 24.73
CA TYR A 243 -7.14 3.45 24.40
C TYR A 243 -7.27 3.20 22.89
N ILE A 244 -8.32 3.72 22.25
CA ILE A 244 -8.53 3.58 20.80
C ILE A 244 -7.39 4.22 20.02
N LYS A 245 -6.99 5.44 20.40
CA LYS A 245 -5.90 6.17 19.74
C LYS A 245 -4.57 5.41 19.83
N GLU A 246 -4.25 4.83 20.98
CA GLU A 246 -3.00 4.07 21.19
C GLU A 246 -3.04 2.70 20.49
N ASN A 247 -4.20 2.05 20.46
CA ASN A 247 -4.34 0.67 20.01
C ASN A 247 -4.78 0.49 18.55
N PHE A 248 -5.42 1.47 17.93
CA PHE A 248 -5.95 1.32 16.58
C PHE A 248 -5.53 2.43 15.61
N SER A 249 -5.20 3.62 16.10
CA SER A 249 -4.86 4.77 15.25
C SER A 249 -3.36 4.84 14.93
N PRO A 250 -2.96 4.97 13.65
CA PRO A 250 -1.55 5.09 13.29
C PRO A 250 -0.98 6.49 13.50
N TRP A 251 -1.81 7.48 13.84
CA TRP A 251 -1.49 8.91 13.90
C TRP A 251 -0.69 9.29 15.15
N LYS A 252 0.59 8.92 15.18
CA LYS A 252 1.51 9.20 16.30
C LYS A 252 2.92 9.54 15.82
N GLY A 253 3.63 10.34 16.61
CA GLY A 253 5.01 10.76 16.32
C GLY A 253 5.13 11.37 14.92
N ASP A 254 6.10 10.89 14.15
CA ASP A 254 6.37 11.37 12.79
C ASP A 254 5.37 10.86 11.74
N PHE A 255 4.48 9.93 12.09
CA PHE A 255 3.39 9.52 11.22
C PHE A 255 2.18 10.43 11.40
N ASN A 256 2.24 11.62 10.78
CA ASN A 256 1.19 12.63 10.85
C ASN A 256 1.04 13.39 9.53
N TYR A 257 -0.01 14.21 9.44
CA TYR A 257 -0.35 14.99 8.25
C TYR A 257 0.78 15.89 7.76
N GLU A 258 1.41 16.65 8.66
CA GLU A 258 2.45 17.62 8.27
C GLU A 258 3.70 16.90 7.77
N THR A 259 4.11 15.79 8.40
CA THR A 259 5.24 14.99 7.91
C THR A 259 4.97 14.43 6.52
N ILE A 260 3.78 13.86 6.28
CA ILE A 260 3.40 13.33 4.96
C ILE A 260 3.37 14.46 3.93
N LYS A 261 2.69 15.56 4.25
CA LYS A 261 2.55 16.74 3.37
C LYS A 261 3.90 17.35 3.00
N SER A 262 4.85 17.44 3.94
CA SER A 262 6.18 18.01 3.68
C SER A 262 6.99 17.25 2.61
N LYS A 263 6.62 16.00 2.33
CA LYS A 263 7.25 15.15 1.30
C LYS A 263 6.56 15.28 -0.07
N LEU A 264 5.53 16.11 -0.19
CA LEU A 264 4.74 16.31 -1.40
C LEU A 264 4.88 17.75 -1.92
N ASP A 265 4.89 17.92 -3.25
CA ASP A 265 4.92 19.21 -3.92
C ASP A 265 3.68 19.34 -4.82
N PHE A 266 2.57 19.78 -4.23
CA PHE A 266 1.29 19.95 -4.94
C PHE A 266 1.32 21.08 -5.98
N ASN A 267 2.37 21.91 -6.02
CA ASN A 267 2.52 22.92 -7.08
C ASN A 267 3.00 22.26 -8.38
N LYS A 268 3.81 21.20 -8.28
CA LYS A 268 4.37 20.49 -9.44
C LYS A 268 3.62 19.20 -9.79
N PHE A 269 3.02 18.55 -8.81
CA PHE A 269 2.46 17.22 -8.96
C PHE A 269 1.04 17.08 -8.41
N ASP A 270 0.29 16.20 -9.04
CA ASP A 270 -0.78 15.44 -8.37
C ASP A 270 -0.19 14.09 -7.94
N TYR A 271 -0.83 13.38 -7.03
CA TYR A 271 -0.32 12.11 -6.53
C TYR A 271 -1.34 10.99 -6.70
N MET A 272 -0.94 9.90 -7.36
CA MET A 272 -1.69 8.65 -7.32
C MET A 272 -1.40 7.95 -6.01
N PHE A 273 -2.44 7.79 -5.19
CA PHE A 273 -2.35 7.13 -3.90
C PHE A 273 -2.86 5.71 -4.00
N ILE A 274 -1.95 4.74 -4.01
CA ILE A 274 -2.24 3.30 -3.97
C ILE A 274 -2.17 2.87 -2.50
N LYS A 275 -3.24 2.30 -1.96
CA LYS A 275 -3.43 2.17 -0.51
C LYS A 275 -3.36 0.73 -0.04
N ASP A 276 -2.83 0.51 1.15
CA ASP A 276 -3.04 -0.71 1.93
C ASP A 276 -2.61 -2.01 1.24
N VAL A 277 -1.60 -1.95 0.37
CA VAL A 277 -1.01 -3.12 -0.30
C VAL A 277 -0.36 -4.02 0.75
N SER A 278 -0.62 -5.32 0.68
CA SER A 278 -0.11 -6.29 1.65
C SER A 278 -0.07 -7.72 1.09
N GLU A 279 0.67 -8.58 1.78
CA GLU A 279 0.70 -10.03 1.59
C GLU A 279 -0.37 -10.70 2.45
N PHE A 280 -1.43 -11.19 1.82
CA PHE A 280 -2.52 -11.93 2.47
C PHE A 280 -2.16 -13.38 2.86
N PHE A 281 -1.07 -13.90 2.30
CA PHE A 281 -0.58 -15.25 2.54
C PHE A 281 0.84 -15.15 3.08
N ARG A 282 1.06 -15.66 4.28
CA ARG A 282 2.39 -15.69 4.88
C ARG A 282 2.92 -17.10 4.84
N SER A 283 4.17 -17.26 4.44
CA SER A 283 4.98 -18.34 5.00
C SER A 283 5.03 -18.16 6.51
N ASN A 284 4.70 -19.21 7.27
CA ASN A 284 4.61 -19.09 8.72
C ASN A 284 5.93 -18.55 9.29
N ILE A 285 5.83 -17.38 9.94
CA ILE A 285 6.82 -16.80 10.84
C ILE A 285 8.11 -16.31 10.14
N SER A 286 8.08 -15.10 9.59
CA SER A 286 9.26 -14.22 9.62
C SER A 286 8.98 -13.13 10.65
N ALA A 287 9.72 -13.14 11.77
CA ALA A 287 9.76 -11.99 12.65
C ALA A 287 10.18 -10.78 11.81
N GLU A 288 9.43 -9.68 11.90
CA GLU A 288 9.77 -8.48 11.17
C GLU A 288 10.66 -7.62 12.04
N PHE A 289 11.72 -7.06 11.47
CA PHE A 289 12.70 -6.27 12.24
C PHE A 289 12.78 -4.81 11.80
N SER A 290 12.14 -4.44 10.69
CA SER A 290 12.21 -3.08 10.14
C SER A 290 10.89 -2.59 9.57
N LEU A 291 10.49 -1.36 9.94
CA LEU A 291 9.37 -0.64 9.32
C LEU A 291 9.72 -0.09 7.94
N GLU A 292 10.99 0.01 7.58
CA GLU A 292 11.43 0.64 6.33
C GLU A 292 11.12 -0.21 5.11
N TYR A 293 11.37 -1.51 5.20
CA TYR A 293 11.29 -2.46 4.09
C TYR A 293 9.90 -3.14 4.01
N GLY A 294 9.80 -4.26 3.29
CA GLY A 294 8.56 -4.95 2.97
C GLY A 294 8.21 -4.78 1.49
N ILE A 295 6.95 -4.52 1.15
CA ILE A 295 6.57 -4.26 -0.24
C ILE A 295 7.07 -2.88 -0.66
N GLU A 296 7.81 -2.83 -1.77
CA GLU A 296 8.38 -1.63 -2.36
C GLU A 296 8.08 -1.55 -3.86
N ILE A 297 8.15 -0.36 -4.45
CA ILE A 297 7.96 -0.19 -5.90
C ILE A 297 9.30 -0.35 -6.60
N ASN A 298 9.44 -1.42 -7.37
CA ASN A 298 10.61 -1.65 -8.20
C ASN A 298 10.63 -0.74 -9.43
N ASN A 299 9.46 -0.53 -10.04
CA ASN A 299 9.25 0.37 -11.17
C ASN A 299 7.76 0.76 -11.29
N TYR A 300 7.47 1.94 -11.86
CA TYR A 300 6.13 2.37 -12.19
C TYR A 300 6.07 3.24 -13.47
N LYS A 301 4.98 3.15 -14.21
CA LYS A 301 4.61 4.06 -15.33
C LYS A 301 3.10 4.28 -15.28
N ILE A 302 2.70 5.55 -15.30
CA ILE A 302 1.28 5.94 -15.39
C ILE A 302 1.07 6.48 -16.79
N ASP A 303 0.26 5.78 -17.58
CA ASP A 303 -0.03 6.12 -18.96
C ASP A 303 -1.45 6.70 -19.03
N GLU A 304 -1.55 8.02 -19.13
CA GLU A 304 -2.84 8.71 -19.00
C GLU A 304 -3.73 8.53 -20.23
N GLU A 305 -3.13 8.35 -21.41
CA GLU A 305 -3.84 8.16 -22.68
C GLU A 305 -4.50 6.79 -22.74
N SER A 306 -3.75 5.73 -22.43
CA SER A 306 -4.27 4.35 -22.39
C SER A 306 -4.97 4.02 -21.07
N LYS A 307 -5.01 4.95 -20.11
CA LYS A 307 -5.51 4.75 -18.74
C LYS A 307 -4.94 3.47 -18.10
N THR A 308 -3.62 3.29 -18.17
CA THR A 308 -2.95 2.09 -17.63
C THR A 308 -1.92 2.47 -16.58
N ILE A 309 -1.97 1.79 -15.43
CA ILE A 309 -0.98 1.88 -14.35
C ILE A 309 -0.10 0.64 -14.46
N TYR A 310 1.14 0.83 -14.93
CA TYR A 310 2.17 -0.20 -14.87
C TYR A 310 2.89 -0.07 -13.54
N ILE A 311 2.90 -1.12 -12.74
CA ILE A 311 3.58 -1.14 -11.44
C ILE A 311 4.13 -2.52 -11.17
N ASN A 312 5.39 -2.57 -10.78
CA ASN A 312 6.05 -3.79 -10.33
C ASN A 312 6.47 -3.62 -8.87
N PHE A 313 5.99 -4.50 -8.01
CA PHE A 313 6.35 -4.51 -6.60
C PHE A 313 7.41 -5.57 -6.33
N ILE A 314 8.26 -5.32 -5.34
CA ILE A 314 9.27 -6.27 -4.85
C ILE A 314 9.22 -6.33 -3.33
N HIS A 315 9.83 -7.36 -2.76
CA HIS A 315 10.00 -7.50 -1.32
C HIS A 315 11.42 -7.06 -0.93
N GLY A 316 11.50 -5.94 -0.22
CA GLY A 316 12.70 -5.51 0.48
C GLY A 316 12.98 -6.42 1.69
N PRO A 317 14.22 -6.43 2.20
CA PRO A 317 14.62 -7.32 3.28
C PRO A 317 13.88 -6.99 4.59
N MET A 318 13.01 -7.88 5.06
CA MET A 318 12.29 -7.72 6.33
C MET A 318 13.04 -8.31 7.53
N ASN A 319 14.09 -9.07 7.24
CA ASN A 319 14.92 -9.82 8.18
C ASN A 319 16.34 -9.28 8.15
N VAL A 320 17.00 -9.25 9.32
CA VAL A 320 18.42 -8.89 9.38
C VAL A 320 19.28 -10.07 8.91
N ARG A 321 20.36 -9.80 8.18
CA ARG A 321 21.30 -10.83 7.70
C ARG A 321 21.79 -11.66 8.90
N GLY A 322 21.54 -12.98 8.86
CA GLY A 322 21.90 -13.90 9.95
C GLY A 322 20.73 -14.31 10.85
N SER A 323 19.54 -13.69 10.74
CA SER A 323 18.37 -14.18 11.45
C SER A 323 17.87 -15.49 10.82
N ARG A 324 17.98 -16.59 11.57
CA ARG A 324 17.46 -17.90 11.18
C ARG A 324 15.98 -17.99 11.56
N VAL A 325 15.12 -17.33 10.80
CA VAL A 325 13.67 -17.55 10.92
C VAL A 325 13.26 -18.44 9.75
N GLY A 326 13.06 -19.72 10.02
CA GLY A 326 12.66 -20.71 9.02
C GLY A 326 11.20 -20.49 8.60
N ALA A 327 10.97 -20.49 7.29
CA ALA A 327 9.63 -20.43 6.71
C ALA A 327 9.16 -21.86 6.40
N ASN A 328 8.31 -22.43 7.25
CA ASN A 328 7.65 -23.70 6.97
C ASN A 328 6.22 -23.41 6.52
N SER A 329 5.95 -23.55 5.22
CA SER A 329 4.64 -23.48 4.54
C SER A 329 3.96 -22.10 4.44
N GLN A 330 3.41 -21.79 3.26
CA GLN A 330 2.49 -20.67 3.03
C GLN A 330 1.12 -21.02 3.65
N ILE A 331 0.66 -20.22 4.60
CA ILE A 331 -0.62 -20.37 5.27
C ILE A 331 -1.41 -19.08 5.09
N GLN A 332 -2.72 -19.21 4.89
CA GLN A 332 -3.65 -18.09 4.95
C GLN A 332 -3.77 -17.65 6.42
N THR A 333 -3.06 -16.58 6.81
CA THR A 333 -2.97 -16.16 8.22
C THR A 333 -4.03 -15.15 8.66
N GLY A 334 -5.04 -14.87 7.83
CA GLY A 334 -6.06 -13.84 8.09
C GLY A 334 -5.64 -12.44 7.61
N ILE A 335 -6.17 -11.39 8.23
CA ILE A 335 -5.83 -9.99 7.87
C ILE A 335 -4.35 -9.73 8.18
N PRO A 336 -3.57 -9.17 7.23
CA PRO A 336 -2.15 -8.94 7.43
C PRO A 336 -1.82 -7.98 8.58
N ASN A 337 -0.63 -8.15 9.16
CA ASN A 337 -0.10 -7.22 10.17
C ASN A 337 0.52 -5.97 9.56
N ARG A 338 0.97 -6.04 8.31
CA ARG A 338 1.72 -5.00 7.61
C ARG A 338 0.93 -4.47 6.43
N PHE A 339 0.89 -3.15 6.26
CA PHE A 339 0.31 -2.50 5.09
C PHE A 339 1.27 -1.44 4.53
N HIS A 340 1.29 -1.35 3.21
CA HIS A 340 2.10 -0.40 2.45
C HIS A 340 1.20 0.45 1.57
N SER A 341 1.36 1.76 1.64
CA SER A 341 0.67 2.69 0.74
C SER A 341 1.66 3.60 0.06
N PHE A 342 1.37 4.00 -1.18
CA PHE A 342 2.30 4.66 -2.07
C PHE A 342 1.68 5.90 -2.68
N LEU A 343 2.34 7.04 -2.53
CA LEU A 343 2.02 8.30 -3.18
C LEU A 343 3.00 8.48 -4.34
N ILE A 344 2.51 8.25 -5.55
CA ILE A 344 3.29 8.27 -6.79
C ILE A 344 3.04 9.62 -7.48
N PRO A 345 4.08 10.43 -7.74
CA PRO A 345 3.91 11.72 -8.39
C PRO A 345 3.48 11.56 -9.86
N ILE A 346 2.48 12.33 -10.25
CA ILE A 346 2.00 12.53 -11.61
C ILE A 346 2.14 14.02 -11.91
N LYS A 347 2.54 14.37 -13.14
CA LYS A 347 2.59 15.79 -13.55
C LYS A 347 1.24 16.46 -13.30
N LYS A 348 1.27 17.67 -12.74
CA LYS A 348 0.09 18.43 -12.34
C LYS A 348 -0.99 18.47 -13.44
N ASN A 349 -2.24 18.27 -13.06
CA ASN A 349 -3.44 18.41 -13.90
C ASN A 349 -3.51 17.45 -15.11
N ARG A 350 -2.73 16.36 -15.12
CA ARG A 350 -2.80 15.35 -16.20
C ARG A 350 -4.02 14.44 -16.09
N ILE A 351 -4.56 14.27 -14.88
CA ILE A 351 -5.76 13.45 -14.63
C ILE A 351 -6.84 14.36 -14.03
N SER A 352 -7.76 14.82 -14.88
CA SER A 352 -8.87 15.70 -14.47
C SER A 352 -9.93 14.92 -13.69
N ASN A 353 -10.42 13.81 -14.22
CA ASN A 353 -11.44 12.97 -13.59
C ASN A 353 -10.91 11.54 -13.44
N PHE A 354 -10.49 11.17 -12.23
CA PHE A 354 -10.02 9.83 -11.95
C PHE A 354 -11.17 8.92 -11.53
N ASN A 355 -11.32 7.79 -12.22
CA ASN A 355 -12.20 6.70 -11.84
C ASN A 355 -11.46 5.37 -12.07
N ILE A 356 -11.15 4.63 -11.01
CA ILE A 356 -10.32 3.42 -11.10
C ILE A 356 -10.89 2.34 -12.06
N TYR A 357 -12.21 2.30 -12.27
CA TYR A 357 -12.83 1.33 -13.19
C TYR A 357 -12.56 1.61 -14.67
N ASP A 358 -12.13 2.83 -15.00
CA ASP A 358 -11.70 3.19 -16.35
C ASP A 358 -10.24 2.80 -16.62
N TRP A 359 -9.51 2.37 -15.57
CA TRP A 359 -8.09 2.11 -15.63
C TRP A 359 -7.79 0.62 -15.51
N SER A 360 -6.62 0.22 -16.02
CA SER A 360 -6.08 -1.14 -15.84
C SER A 360 -4.80 -1.07 -15.01
N ILE A 361 -4.58 -2.07 -14.16
CA ILE A 361 -3.31 -2.24 -13.42
C ILE A 361 -2.56 -3.41 -14.05
N LYS A 362 -1.29 -3.22 -14.40
CA LYS A 362 -0.46 -4.23 -15.05
C LYS A 362 0.94 -4.28 -14.42
N GLY A 363 1.56 -5.47 -14.47
CA GLY A 363 3.00 -5.61 -14.28
C GLY A 363 3.78 -5.01 -15.46
N PHE A 364 5.09 -4.85 -15.28
CA PHE A 364 6.02 -4.48 -16.35
C PHE A 364 6.38 -5.65 -17.24
#